data_AF-A0A644VK47-F1
#
_entry.id   AF-A0A644VK47-F1
#
_cell.length_a   1.000
_cell.length_b   1.000
_cell.length_c   1.000
_cell.angle_alpha   90.00
_cell.angle_beta   90.00
_cell.angle_gamma   90.00
#
_symmetry.space_group_name_H-M   'P 1'
#
loop_
_entity.id
_entity.type
_entity.pdbx_description
1 polymer ?
#
loop_
_entity_poly.entity_id
_entity_poly.type
_entity_poly.pdbx_seq_one_letter_code
_entity_poly.pdbx_strand_id
1 'polypeptide(L)'
;MATRYADNISTWITANSGSTDVEIVYHTANGLTSYAIDLFLTWSRNDPVSQKEINRNEAVYLKQNNRNPFIDFPGLEEYIWGNKTSQLFYVNQEPEPPVNQPEIILTGNVVNTGQIINFGTVSNAVQKSFRIKTNSIQGDLTVNVTGSMYSVSENIISQTSAERGYNLTVTFNPTTSGEHTGKVTISGGGLPNAFELNFTGKK
;
A
#
# COMPACT_ATOMS: atom_id res chain seq x y z
N MET A 1 5.41 13.41 13.29
CA MET A 1 5.41 12.97 14.70
C MET A 1 4.18 12.14 15.05
N ALA A 2 2.99 12.59 14.67
CA ALA A 2 1.77 11.84 14.93
C ALA A 2 1.68 10.49 14.20
N THR A 3 2.11 10.41 12.94
CA THR A 3 2.04 9.15 12.17
C THR A 3 2.90 8.02 12.76
N ARG A 4 4.08 8.33 13.33
CA ARG A 4 4.95 7.34 14.00
C ARG A 4 4.32 6.81 15.29
N TYR A 5 3.66 7.70 16.03
CA TYR A 5 3.13 7.41 17.35
C TYR A 5 1.62 7.30 17.33
N ALA A 6 1.02 6.98 16.18
CA ALA A 6 -0.42 6.91 16.01
C ALA A 6 -1.04 6.01 17.10
N ASP A 7 -0.38 4.89 17.38
CA ASP A 7 -0.77 3.91 18.41
C ASP A 7 -0.67 4.44 19.84
N ASN A 8 0.11 5.49 20.07
CA ASN A 8 0.35 6.10 21.38
C ASN A 8 -0.44 7.41 21.57
N ILE A 9 -1.00 8.02 20.52
CA ILE A 9 -1.69 9.32 20.61
C ILE A 9 -2.88 9.26 21.57
N SER A 10 -3.61 8.14 21.58
CA SER A 10 -4.73 7.90 22.50
C SER A 10 -4.33 8.02 23.97
N THR A 11 -3.08 7.70 24.30
CA THR A 11 -2.52 7.78 25.66
C THR A 11 -2.11 9.20 26.08
N TRP A 12 -1.96 10.12 25.11
CA TRP A 12 -1.55 11.50 25.38
C TRP A 12 -2.74 12.44 25.65
N ILE A 13 -3.92 12.09 25.14
CA ILE A 13 -5.15 12.88 25.29
C ILE A 13 -5.61 12.92 26.76
N THR A 14 -5.38 11.84 27.51
CA THR A 14 -5.79 11.77 28.94
C THR A 14 -4.94 12.68 29.84
N ALA A 15 -3.73 13.06 29.43
CA ALA A 15 -2.79 13.83 30.27
C ALA A 15 -3.12 15.34 30.38
N ASN A 16 -3.97 15.90 29.50
CA ASN A 16 -4.30 17.33 29.47
C ASN A 16 -5.78 17.62 29.78
N SER A 17 -6.37 16.82 30.68
CA SER A 17 -7.80 16.84 31.04
C SER A 17 -8.22 18.08 31.86
N GLY A 18 -8.06 19.27 31.29
CA GLY A 18 -8.54 20.55 31.86
C GLY A 18 -8.88 21.62 30.82
N SER A 19 -8.64 21.38 29.53
CA SER A 19 -8.96 22.33 28.45
C SER A 19 -10.13 21.81 27.62
N THR A 20 -11.17 22.62 27.48
CA THR A 20 -12.36 22.37 26.65
C THR A 20 -12.13 22.68 25.16
N ASP A 21 -10.95 23.20 24.81
CA ASP A 21 -10.62 23.68 23.46
C ASP A 21 -9.75 22.67 22.68
N VAL A 22 -9.81 21.39 23.05
CA VAL A 22 -9.18 20.34 22.26
C VAL A 22 -10.15 19.94 21.16
N GLU A 23 -10.16 20.72 20.07
CA GLU A 23 -10.76 20.29 18.82
C GLU A 23 -10.07 18.97 18.44
N ILE A 24 -10.83 17.88 18.45
CA ILE A 24 -10.31 16.51 18.39
C ILE A 24 -9.75 16.27 16.98
N VAL A 25 -8.46 16.51 16.80
CA VAL A 25 -7.72 16.25 15.54
C VAL A 25 -7.53 14.73 15.33
N TYR A 26 -7.66 13.92 16.38
CA TYR A 26 -7.41 12.47 16.37
C TYR A 26 -8.53 11.67 17.03
N HIS A 27 -9.03 10.65 16.34
CA HIS A 27 -9.97 9.67 16.86
C HIS A 27 -9.23 8.41 17.33
N THR A 28 -9.50 7.95 18.55
CA THR A 28 -8.83 6.82 19.22
C THR A 28 -8.98 5.47 18.51
N ALA A 29 -9.95 5.35 17.59
CA ALA A 29 -10.15 4.13 16.81
C ALA A 29 -9.47 4.14 15.44
N ASN A 30 -9.22 5.31 14.80
CA ASN A 30 -8.93 5.36 13.36
C ASN A 30 -8.01 6.51 12.87
N GLY A 31 -7.23 7.17 13.74
CA GLY A 31 -6.27 8.20 13.31
C GLY A 31 -6.90 9.59 13.16
N LEU A 32 -6.51 10.36 12.13
CA LEU A 32 -6.97 11.75 11.94
C LEU A 32 -8.49 11.83 11.68
N THR A 33 -9.15 12.88 12.18
CA THR A 33 -10.54 13.18 11.79
C THR A 33 -10.61 13.66 10.34
N SER A 34 -11.77 13.54 9.68
CA SER A 34 -11.96 14.05 8.30
C SER A 34 -11.64 15.53 8.20
N TYR A 35 -12.08 16.33 9.19
CA TYR A 35 -11.73 17.74 9.29
C TYR A 35 -10.22 17.97 9.36
N ALA A 36 -9.51 17.21 10.20
CA ALA A 36 -8.06 17.33 10.31
C ALA A 36 -7.33 16.94 9.03
N ILE A 37 -7.81 15.90 8.34
CA ILE A 37 -7.30 15.49 7.03
C ILE A 37 -7.45 16.65 6.04
N ASP A 38 -8.65 17.20 5.90
CA ASP A 38 -8.93 18.29 4.96
C ASP A 38 -8.10 19.54 5.27
N LEU A 39 -7.95 19.87 6.56
CA LEU A 39 -7.14 20.98 7.04
C LEU A 39 -5.65 20.77 6.69
N PHE A 40 -5.09 19.61 7.01
CA PHE A 40 -3.67 19.33 6.77
C PHE A 40 -3.33 19.20 5.28
N LEU A 41 -4.22 18.64 4.47
CA LEU A 41 -4.06 18.65 3.00
C LEU A 41 -4.12 20.09 2.46
N THR A 42 -5.02 20.93 2.98
CA THR A 42 -5.09 22.34 2.57
C THR A 42 -3.82 23.09 2.95
N TRP A 43 -3.28 22.85 4.14
CA TRP A 43 -2.03 23.47 4.57
C TRP A 43 -0.83 22.99 3.77
N SER A 44 -0.69 21.69 3.51
CA SER A 44 0.45 21.19 2.73
C SER A 44 0.48 21.72 1.29
N ARG A 45 -0.70 21.92 0.68
CA ARG A 45 -0.83 22.54 -0.65
C ARG A 45 -0.43 24.03 -0.66
N ASN A 46 -0.72 24.74 0.43
CA ASN A 46 -0.50 26.18 0.53
C ASN A 46 0.89 26.56 1.06
N ASP A 47 1.56 25.67 1.79
CA ASP A 47 2.89 25.90 2.38
C ASP A 47 3.85 24.77 2.00
N PRO A 48 4.51 24.85 0.83
CA PRO A 48 5.47 23.85 0.38
C PRO A 48 6.67 23.73 1.32
N VAL A 49 7.21 22.50 1.41
CA VAL A 49 8.37 22.19 2.25
C VAL A 49 9.52 23.16 2.00
N SER A 50 9.95 23.84 3.06
CA SER A 50 11.01 24.84 3.01
C SER A 50 12.40 24.24 3.26
N GLN A 51 13.45 24.92 2.80
CA GLN A 51 14.84 24.52 3.09
C GLN A 51 15.14 24.43 4.60
N LYS A 52 14.50 25.28 5.40
CA LYS A 52 14.60 25.25 6.86
C LYS A 52 14.09 23.92 7.43
N GLU A 53 12.99 23.40 6.89
CA GLU A 53 12.42 22.12 7.33
C GLU A 53 13.25 20.93 6.90
N ILE A 54 13.82 20.96 5.69
CA ILE A 54 14.78 19.95 5.21
C ILE A 54 15.98 19.91 6.16
N ASN A 55 16.62 21.05 6.44
CA ASN A 55 17.76 21.13 7.36
C ASN A 55 17.41 20.62 8.76
N ARG A 56 16.19 20.90 9.23
CA ARG A 56 15.70 20.37 10.52
C ARG A 56 15.52 18.86 10.47
N ASN A 57 14.99 18.31 9.38
CA ASN A 57 14.80 16.86 9.23
C ASN A 57 16.14 16.13 9.25
N GLU A 58 17.16 16.65 8.56
CA GLU A 58 18.53 16.13 8.60
C GLU A 58 19.11 16.15 10.02
N ALA A 59 19.02 17.30 10.71
CA ALA A 59 19.56 17.44 12.06
C ALA A 59 18.84 16.53 13.10
N VAL A 60 17.54 16.32 12.93
CA VAL A 60 16.75 15.41 13.78
C VAL A 60 17.11 13.96 13.49
N TYR A 61 17.32 13.59 12.23
CA TYR A 61 17.73 12.25 11.84
C TYR A 61 19.03 11.83 12.52
N LEU A 62 20.03 12.71 12.56
CA LEU A 62 21.31 12.45 13.25
C LEU A 62 21.15 12.11 14.74
N LYS A 63 20.04 12.51 15.37
CA LYS A 63 19.79 12.27 16.80
C LYS A 63 18.82 11.12 17.07
N GLN A 64 17.74 11.05 16.31
CA GLN A 64 16.64 10.12 16.56
C GLN A 64 16.63 8.93 15.58
N ASN A 65 17.47 8.98 14.55
CA ASN A 65 17.60 7.97 13.50
C ASN A 65 16.27 7.66 12.78
N ASN A 66 15.35 8.63 12.74
CA ASN A 66 14.10 8.54 11.99
C ASN A 66 13.81 9.87 11.28
N ARG A 67 13.37 9.79 10.02
CA ARG A 67 13.03 10.97 9.20
C ARG A 67 11.52 11.20 9.13
N ASN A 68 11.12 12.44 8.83
CA ASN A 68 9.74 12.75 8.47
C ASN A 68 9.52 12.53 6.95
N PRO A 69 8.76 11.50 6.54
CA PRO A 69 8.59 11.18 5.12
C PRO A 69 7.86 12.28 4.34
N PHE A 70 7.00 13.09 4.98
CA PHE A 70 6.33 14.22 4.31
C PHE A 70 7.28 15.40 4.00
N ILE A 71 8.46 15.44 4.61
CA ILE A 71 9.53 16.41 4.26
C ILE A 71 10.42 15.84 3.17
N ASP A 72 10.73 14.55 3.23
CA ASP A 72 11.56 13.87 2.22
C ASP A 72 10.82 13.69 0.90
N PHE A 73 9.49 13.59 0.95
CA PHE A 73 8.61 13.37 -0.19
C PHE A 73 7.43 14.35 -0.14
N PRO A 74 7.61 15.61 -0.58
CA PRO A 74 6.51 16.57 -0.65
C PRO A 74 5.35 16.02 -1.52
N GLY A 75 4.13 16.05 -0.99
CA GLY A 75 2.93 15.54 -1.68
C GLY A 75 2.58 14.08 -1.38
N LEU A 76 3.37 13.36 -0.58
CA LEU A 76 3.06 12.00 -0.13
C LEU A 76 1.67 11.91 0.54
N GLU A 77 1.27 12.95 1.26
CA GLU A 77 -0.03 13.05 1.92
C GLU A 77 -1.23 12.90 0.97
N GLU A 78 -1.09 13.31 -0.29
CA GLU A 78 -2.14 13.16 -1.31
C GLU A 78 -2.41 11.69 -1.67
N TYR A 79 -1.40 10.84 -1.55
CA TYR A 79 -1.48 9.40 -1.82
C TYR A 79 -2.05 8.63 -0.63
N ILE A 80 -2.05 9.21 0.57
CA ILE A 80 -2.59 8.57 1.78
C ILE A 80 -4.02 9.03 2.04
N TRP A 81 -4.29 10.33 1.93
CA TRP A 81 -5.59 10.91 2.31
C TRP A 81 -6.23 11.79 1.25
N GLY A 82 -5.48 12.21 0.23
CA GLY A 82 -5.95 13.17 -0.77
C GLY A 82 -6.50 12.53 -2.03
N ASN A 83 -6.32 13.23 -3.16
CA ASN A 83 -6.91 12.83 -4.43
C ASN A 83 -6.10 11.79 -5.21
N LYS A 84 -4.90 11.41 -4.71
CA LYS A 84 -4.02 10.41 -5.33
C LYS A 84 -4.06 9.04 -4.63
N THR A 85 -5.04 8.80 -3.75
CA THR A 85 -5.18 7.53 -2.99
C THR A 85 -5.39 6.27 -3.83
N SER A 86 -5.73 6.42 -5.11
CA SER A 86 -5.81 5.32 -6.08
C SER A 86 -4.59 5.25 -7.01
N GLN A 87 -3.52 5.99 -6.73
CA GLN A 87 -2.29 6.00 -7.51
C GLN A 87 -1.16 5.42 -6.65
N LEU A 88 -0.17 4.76 -7.27
CA LEU A 88 1.02 4.34 -6.54
C LEU A 88 1.94 5.53 -6.30
N PHE A 89 2.55 5.56 -5.12
CA PHE A 89 3.61 6.49 -4.79
C PHE A 89 4.97 5.86 -5.06
N TYR A 90 5.80 6.51 -5.87
CA TYR A 90 7.13 6.03 -6.22
C TYR A 90 8.21 6.79 -5.45
N VAL A 91 9.01 6.06 -4.69
CA VAL A 91 10.17 6.61 -3.97
C VAL A 91 11.36 6.66 -4.94
N ASN A 92 11.94 7.85 -5.14
CA ASN A 92 13.18 8.10 -5.92
C ASN A 92 13.07 7.97 -7.46
N GLN A 93 11.92 8.23 -8.08
CA GLN A 93 11.84 8.33 -9.54
C GLN A 93 11.59 9.78 -9.95
N GLU A 94 12.69 10.49 -10.24
CA GLU A 94 12.61 11.50 -11.28
C GLU A 94 12.95 10.84 -12.63
N PRO A 95 12.14 11.05 -13.67
CA PRO A 95 10.93 11.87 -13.71
C PRO A 95 9.70 11.12 -13.13
N GLU A 96 8.65 11.86 -12.75
CA GLU A 96 7.33 11.26 -12.46
C GLU A 96 6.94 10.30 -13.61
N PRO A 97 6.38 9.11 -13.30
CA PRO A 97 5.99 8.16 -14.34
C PRO A 97 4.99 8.83 -15.31
N PRO A 98 5.06 8.54 -16.62
CA PRO A 98 4.18 9.15 -17.60
C PRO A 98 2.71 8.95 -17.21
N VAL A 99 1.91 10.01 -17.33
CA VAL A 99 0.46 10.06 -16.98
C VAL A 99 -0.38 8.97 -17.68
N ASN A 100 0.19 8.22 -18.63
CA ASN A 100 -0.45 7.13 -19.36
C ASN A 100 0.35 5.82 -19.36
N GLN A 101 1.17 5.57 -18.32
CA GLN A 101 1.86 4.29 -18.22
C GLN A 101 0.90 3.19 -17.72
N PRO A 102 0.87 2.02 -18.38
CA PRO A 102 0.19 0.83 -17.87
C PRO A 102 0.63 0.50 -16.43
N GLU A 103 -0.33 0.35 -15.51
CA GLU A 103 -0.03 0.09 -14.10
C GLU A 103 -1.11 -0.76 -13.40
N ILE A 104 -0.69 -1.53 -12.39
CA ILE A 104 -1.59 -2.19 -11.45
C ILE A 104 -1.81 -1.28 -10.23
N ILE A 105 -3.07 -0.92 -10.01
CA ILE A 105 -3.57 -0.20 -8.85
C ILE A 105 -4.13 -1.19 -7.84
N LEU A 106 -3.62 -1.15 -6.62
CA LEU A 106 -4.13 -1.98 -5.53
C LEU A 106 -5.13 -1.16 -4.73
N THR A 107 -6.34 -1.69 -4.55
CA THR A 107 -7.40 -1.05 -3.76
C THR A 107 -7.81 -1.96 -2.60
N GLY A 108 -7.82 -1.42 -1.37
CA GLY A 108 -8.12 -2.15 -0.14
C GLY A 108 -6.87 -2.55 0.63
N ASN A 109 -6.75 -3.82 1.04
CA ASN A 109 -5.53 -4.35 1.67
C ASN A 109 -4.38 -4.35 0.65
N VAL A 110 -3.58 -3.29 0.67
CA VAL A 110 -2.45 -3.10 -0.26
C VAL A 110 -1.42 -4.20 -0.05
N VAL A 111 -1.04 -4.89 -1.12
CA VAL A 111 0.01 -5.91 -1.13
C VAL A 111 1.10 -5.46 -2.08
N ASN A 112 2.31 -5.19 -1.60
CA ASN A 112 3.37 -4.73 -2.49
C ASN A 112 3.92 -5.88 -3.35
N THR A 113 4.47 -5.54 -4.52
CA THR A 113 5.21 -6.53 -5.33
C THR A 113 6.36 -7.13 -4.50
N GLY A 114 6.53 -8.45 -4.59
CA GLY A 114 7.50 -9.22 -3.82
C GLY A 114 7.09 -9.55 -2.38
N GLN A 115 5.96 -9.02 -1.87
CA GLN A 115 5.49 -9.31 -0.53
C GLN A 115 5.17 -10.80 -0.35
N ILE A 116 5.52 -11.33 0.83
CA ILE A 116 5.22 -12.72 1.21
C ILE A 116 3.86 -12.77 1.91
N ILE A 117 2.97 -13.63 1.41
CA ILE A 117 1.65 -13.88 1.98
C ILE A 117 1.58 -15.31 2.51
N ASN A 118 1.35 -15.44 3.82
CA ASN A 118 1.30 -16.72 4.49
C ASN A 118 -0.14 -17.30 4.51
N PHE A 119 -0.33 -18.50 3.99
CA PHE A 119 -1.58 -19.27 4.03
C PHE A 119 -1.78 -20.06 5.33
N GLY A 120 -0.81 -20.06 6.22
CA GLY A 120 -0.85 -20.74 7.51
C GLY A 120 -0.59 -22.24 7.41
N THR A 121 -0.87 -22.94 8.51
CA THR A 121 -0.87 -24.40 8.55
C THR A 121 -2.27 -24.92 8.29
N VAL A 122 -2.46 -25.65 7.20
CA VAL A 122 -3.77 -26.11 6.75
C VAL A 122 -3.72 -27.55 6.23
N SER A 123 -4.73 -28.36 6.57
CA SER A 123 -4.85 -29.74 6.09
C SER A 123 -5.66 -29.88 4.80
N ASN A 124 -6.53 -28.89 4.54
CA ASN A 124 -7.42 -28.81 3.39
C ASN A 124 -7.11 -27.57 2.56
N ALA A 125 -7.67 -27.49 1.35
CA ALA A 125 -7.50 -26.34 0.48
C ALA A 125 -8.00 -25.03 1.14
N VAL A 126 -7.21 -23.97 0.99
CA VAL A 126 -7.50 -22.61 1.47
C VAL A 126 -7.31 -21.61 0.34
N GLN A 127 -8.11 -20.56 0.33
CA GLN A 127 -8.11 -19.54 -0.72
C GLN A 127 -7.86 -18.15 -0.15
N LYS A 128 -7.18 -17.31 -0.94
CA LYS A 128 -7.06 -15.86 -0.72
C LYS A 128 -7.34 -15.13 -2.02
N SER A 129 -8.12 -14.05 -1.94
CA SER A 129 -8.47 -13.23 -3.10
C SER A 129 -7.74 -11.90 -3.07
N PHE A 130 -7.23 -11.50 -4.22
CA PHE A 130 -6.50 -10.26 -4.44
C PHE A 130 -7.21 -9.44 -5.49
N ARG A 131 -7.59 -8.20 -5.15
CA ARG A 131 -8.24 -7.30 -6.09
C ARG A 131 -7.20 -6.64 -6.98
N ILE A 132 -7.17 -7.04 -8.25
CA ILE A 132 -6.32 -6.47 -9.30
C ILE A 132 -7.13 -5.41 -10.01
N LYS A 133 -6.79 -4.14 -9.81
CA LYS A 133 -7.30 -3.04 -10.62
C LYS A 133 -6.15 -2.50 -11.45
N THR A 134 -6.41 -2.01 -12.66
CA THR A 134 -5.36 -1.42 -13.50
C THR A 134 -5.78 -0.05 -14.02
N ASN A 135 -4.79 0.70 -14.48
CA ASN A 135 -5.00 1.92 -15.26
C ASN A 135 -4.11 1.89 -16.51
N SER A 136 -4.66 2.41 -17.62
CA SER A 136 -3.96 2.62 -18.88
C SER A 136 -3.23 1.40 -19.46
N ILE A 137 -3.65 0.17 -19.15
CA ILE A 137 -3.10 -1.04 -19.78
C ILE A 137 -3.53 -1.13 -21.25
N GLN A 138 -2.69 -1.75 -22.08
CA GLN A 138 -2.86 -1.80 -23.54
C GLN A 138 -3.25 -3.20 -24.06
N GLY A 139 -3.69 -4.08 -23.16
CA GLY A 139 -4.09 -5.43 -23.48
C GLY A 139 -4.28 -6.28 -22.23
N ASP A 140 -4.55 -7.57 -22.43
CA ASP A 140 -4.82 -8.50 -21.35
C ASP A 140 -3.58 -8.76 -20.48
N LEU A 141 -3.83 -9.06 -19.21
CA LEU A 141 -2.81 -9.50 -18.27
C LEU A 141 -2.66 -11.01 -18.33
N THR A 142 -1.43 -11.48 -18.27
CA THR A 142 -1.09 -12.89 -18.09
C THR A 142 -0.69 -13.12 -16.63
N VAL A 143 -1.31 -14.13 -16.02
CA VAL A 143 -1.05 -14.58 -14.64
C VAL A 143 -0.36 -15.94 -14.72
N ASN A 144 0.85 -16.01 -14.18
CA ASN A 144 1.61 -17.25 -14.09
C ASN A 144 1.80 -17.63 -12.62
N VAL A 145 1.52 -18.88 -12.27
CA VAL A 145 1.73 -19.42 -10.92
C VAL A 145 2.83 -20.47 -10.94
N THR A 146 3.71 -20.40 -9.94
CA THR A 146 4.79 -21.35 -9.69
C THR A 146 4.75 -21.80 -8.23
N GLY A 147 5.36 -22.95 -7.95
CA GLY A 147 5.29 -23.60 -6.64
C GLY A 147 4.27 -24.72 -6.61
N SER A 148 4.65 -25.86 -6.02
CA SER A 148 3.75 -27.00 -5.86
C SER A 148 2.54 -26.61 -5.00
N MET A 149 1.37 -27.14 -5.36
CA MET A 149 0.13 -27.01 -4.57
C MET A 149 -0.53 -25.62 -4.59
N TYR A 150 0.02 -24.68 -5.37
CA TYR A 150 -0.61 -23.38 -5.63
C TYR A 150 -1.29 -23.37 -7.00
N SER A 151 -2.49 -22.80 -7.06
CA SER A 151 -3.20 -22.54 -8.32
C SER A 151 -3.91 -21.18 -8.29
N VAL A 152 -4.24 -20.66 -9.46
CA VAL A 152 -4.98 -19.41 -9.64
C VAL A 152 -6.32 -19.66 -10.33
N SER A 153 -7.29 -18.77 -10.12
CA SER A 153 -8.60 -18.86 -10.75
C SER A 153 -8.54 -18.75 -12.26
N GLU A 154 -7.70 -17.85 -12.79
CA GLU A 154 -7.51 -17.64 -14.21
C GLU A 154 -6.05 -17.26 -14.52
N ASN A 155 -5.56 -17.70 -15.69
CA ASN A 155 -4.22 -17.37 -16.17
C ASN A 155 -4.21 -16.13 -17.09
N ILE A 156 -5.38 -15.62 -17.47
CA ILE A 156 -5.54 -14.43 -18.30
C ILE A 156 -6.62 -13.58 -17.65
N ILE A 157 -6.35 -12.29 -17.45
CA ILE A 157 -7.35 -11.31 -17.01
C ILE A 157 -7.52 -10.32 -18.15
N SER A 158 -8.73 -10.23 -18.71
CA SER A 158 -8.96 -9.31 -19.81
C SER A 158 -8.74 -7.86 -19.39
N GLN A 159 -8.29 -7.02 -20.32
CA GLN A 159 -8.05 -5.59 -20.07
C GLN A 159 -9.24 -4.94 -19.36
N THR A 160 -10.44 -5.17 -19.90
CA THR A 160 -11.67 -4.56 -19.38
C THR A 160 -12.00 -5.04 -17.97
N SER A 161 -11.74 -6.30 -17.64
CA SER A 161 -11.95 -6.83 -16.29
C SER A 161 -10.92 -6.27 -15.31
N ALA A 162 -9.66 -6.15 -15.73
CA ALA A 162 -8.59 -5.57 -14.93
C ALA A 162 -8.85 -4.08 -14.62
N GLU A 163 -9.29 -3.28 -15.60
CA GLU A 163 -9.60 -1.85 -15.41
C GLU A 163 -10.81 -1.62 -14.47
N ARG A 164 -11.84 -2.48 -14.53
CA ARG A 164 -12.97 -2.45 -13.59
C ARG A 164 -12.58 -2.91 -12.18
N GLY A 165 -11.53 -3.72 -12.07
CA GLY A 165 -11.13 -4.42 -10.87
C GLY A 165 -11.61 -5.88 -10.88
N TYR A 166 -10.66 -6.80 -10.93
CA TYR A 166 -10.86 -8.24 -10.96
C TYR A 166 -10.34 -8.89 -9.67
N ASN A 167 -11.10 -9.84 -9.10
CA ASN A 167 -10.67 -10.56 -7.90
C ASN A 167 -9.96 -11.85 -8.31
N LEU A 168 -8.63 -11.81 -8.34
CA LEU A 168 -7.81 -13.00 -8.57
C LEU A 168 -7.77 -13.86 -7.31
N THR A 169 -8.23 -15.11 -7.42
CA THR A 169 -8.20 -16.05 -6.29
C THR A 169 -7.02 -16.99 -6.42
N VAL A 170 -6.18 -17.03 -5.40
CA VAL A 170 -5.07 -17.98 -5.26
C VAL A 170 -5.51 -19.07 -4.28
N THR A 171 -5.38 -20.32 -4.68
CA THR A 171 -5.68 -21.49 -3.87
C THR A 171 -4.38 -22.19 -3.47
N PHE A 172 -4.23 -22.50 -2.19
CA PHE A 172 -3.23 -23.44 -1.68
C PHE A 172 -3.93 -24.75 -1.30
N ASN A 173 -3.60 -25.84 -1.99
CA ASN A 173 -4.18 -27.16 -1.76
C ASN A 173 -3.09 -28.18 -1.39
N PRO A 174 -2.68 -28.25 -0.12
CA PRO A 174 -1.51 -29.04 0.24
C PRO A 174 -1.79 -30.54 0.21
N THR A 175 -1.00 -31.28 -0.56
CA THR A 175 -1.10 -32.74 -0.65
C THR A 175 -0.06 -33.43 0.23
N THR A 176 1.13 -32.85 0.39
CA THR A 176 2.23 -33.41 1.20
C THR A 176 2.51 -32.55 2.42
N SER A 177 2.92 -33.19 3.52
CA SER A 177 3.38 -32.49 4.73
C SER A 177 4.66 -31.70 4.46
N GLY A 178 4.83 -30.59 5.19
CA GLY A 178 5.99 -29.72 5.06
C GLY A 178 5.62 -28.28 4.69
N GLU A 179 6.64 -27.44 4.58
CA GLU A 179 6.51 -26.05 4.14
C GLU A 179 6.60 -25.97 2.62
N HIS A 180 5.69 -25.20 2.03
CA HIS A 180 5.55 -25.00 0.60
C HIS A 180 5.62 -23.51 0.31
N THR A 181 6.30 -23.18 -0.79
CA THR A 181 6.40 -21.82 -1.28
C THR A 181 5.84 -21.73 -2.69
N GLY A 182 5.17 -20.62 -2.99
CA GLY A 182 4.66 -20.34 -4.32
C GLY A 182 4.94 -18.92 -4.74
N LYS A 183 4.82 -18.65 -6.03
CA LYS A 183 4.89 -17.29 -6.58
C LYS A 183 3.87 -17.13 -7.69
N VAL A 184 3.13 -16.02 -7.66
CA VAL A 184 2.30 -15.55 -8.77
C VAL A 184 2.99 -14.34 -9.39
N THR A 185 3.14 -14.38 -10.71
CA THR A 185 3.69 -13.29 -11.51
C THR A 185 2.60 -12.82 -12.47
N ILE A 186 2.26 -11.54 -12.40
CA ILE A 186 1.30 -10.88 -13.29
C ILE A 186 2.09 -9.97 -14.24
N SER A 187 1.87 -10.13 -15.53
CA SER A 187 2.57 -9.39 -16.59
C SER A 187 1.63 -9.15 -17.77
N GLY A 188 2.11 -8.52 -18.85
CA GLY A 188 1.27 -8.20 -20.01
C GLY A 188 0.62 -6.83 -19.90
N GLY A 189 -0.36 -6.54 -20.76
CA GLY A 189 -1.04 -5.24 -20.79
C GLY A 189 -0.15 -4.01 -20.97
N GLY A 190 1.09 -4.17 -21.46
CA GLY A 190 2.07 -3.08 -21.56
C GLY A 190 2.71 -2.66 -20.23
N LEU A 191 2.51 -3.43 -19.15
CA LEU A 191 3.16 -3.16 -17.86
C LEU A 191 4.69 -3.11 -18.02
N PRO A 192 5.37 -2.10 -17.45
CA PRO A 192 6.83 -1.96 -17.57
C PRO A 192 7.58 -3.06 -16.83
N ASN A 193 7.01 -3.54 -15.71
CA ASN A 193 7.56 -4.58 -14.86
C ASN A 193 6.44 -5.55 -14.47
N ALA A 194 6.82 -6.81 -14.26
CA ALA A 194 5.89 -7.79 -13.72
C ALA A 194 5.60 -7.51 -12.24
N PHE A 195 4.36 -7.75 -11.83
CA PHE A 195 3.95 -7.68 -10.44
C PHE A 195 4.01 -9.07 -9.82
N GLU A 196 4.73 -9.21 -8.71
CA GLU A 196 4.99 -10.52 -8.10
C GLU A 196 4.36 -10.63 -6.71
N LEU A 197 3.78 -11.79 -6.41
CA LEU A 197 3.28 -12.16 -5.09
C LEU A 197 3.95 -13.46 -4.65
N ASN A 198 4.60 -13.44 -3.50
CA ASN A 198 5.23 -14.62 -2.92
C ASN A 198 4.32 -15.24 -1.87
N PHE A 199 4.30 -16.57 -1.77
CA PHE A 199 3.42 -17.29 -0.86
C PHE A 199 4.19 -18.31 -0.03
N THR A 200 3.74 -18.50 1.20
CA THR A 200 4.16 -19.61 2.07
C THR A 200 2.94 -20.32 2.63
N GLY A 201 3.05 -21.61 2.90
CA GLY A 201 1.98 -22.41 3.48
C GLY A 201 2.54 -23.72 4.01
N LYS A 202 1.87 -24.32 5.00
CA LYS A 202 2.31 -25.57 5.63
C LYS A 202 1.17 -26.57 5.72
N LYS A 203 1.50 -27.86 5.63
CA LYS A 203 0.63 -28.97 6.03
C LYS A 203 1.28 -29.83 7.08
#